data_AF-A0A843DT26-F1
#
_entry.id   AF-A0A843DT26-F1
#
_cell.length_a   1.000
_cell.length_b   1.000
_cell.length_c   1.000
_cell.angle_alpha   90.00
_cell.angle_beta   90.00
_cell.angle_gamma   90.00
#
_symmetry.space_group_name_H-M   'P 1'
#
loop_
_entity.id
_entity.type
_entity.pdbx_description
1 polymer ?
#
loop_
_entity_poly.entity_id
_entity_poly.type
_entity_poly.pdbx_seq_one_letter_code
_entity_poly.pdbx_strand_id
1 'polypeptide(L)'
;WGMAPMLFLGIFMLMGGAQGSTSGGIKIDRIKIMGETLVWWFKRAVLSPKAVVLMRHDGKAVKESQAETLVSKSLLLILCYLLLLAGTLIILLHDPYFASNAAGTIFDVLSCVGNNGASAGMISALMPDYSKVLLFIVMWAARLEIIPVMILFWGLIRGFGWESVTRGHK
;
A
#
# COMPACT_ATOMS: atom_id res chain seq x y z
N TRP A 1 21.02 -5.36 -16.01
CA TRP A 1 19.91 -6.32 -16.12
C TRP A 1 18.99 -5.87 -17.24
N GLY A 2 18.25 -6.78 -17.87
CA GLY A 2 17.20 -6.39 -18.81
C GLY A 2 16.06 -5.66 -18.11
N MET A 3 15.31 -4.84 -18.86
CA MET A 3 14.17 -4.09 -18.32
C MET A 3 13.06 -5.01 -17.78
N ALA A 4 12.75 -6.09 -18.50
CA ALA A 4 11.69 -7.03 -18.14
C ALA A 4 11.89 -7.69 -16.75
N PRO A 5 13.04 -8.31 -16.41
CA PRO A 5 13.23 -8.91 -15.09
C PRO A 5 13.26 -7.88 -13.96
N MET A 6 13.75 -6.66 -14.21
CA MET A 6 13.69 -5.59 -13.21
C MET A 6 12.24 -5.22 -12.87
N LEU A 7 11.40 -4.95 -13.88
CA LEU A 7 10.00 -4.61 -13.63
C LEU A 7 9.23 -5.76 -13.01
N PHE A 8 9.48 -6.99 -13.45
CA PHE A 8 8.86 -8.18 -12.88
C PHE A 8 9.20 -8.31 -11.38
N LEU A 9 10.48 -8.27 -11.02
CA LEU A 9 10.91 -8.32 -9.62
C LEU A 9 10.39 -7.12 -8.81
N GLY A 10 10.36 -5.93 -9.40
CA GLY A 10 9.84 -4.72 -8.76
C GLY A 10 8.37 -4.85 -8.35
N ILE A 11 7.54 -5.50 -9.17
CA ILE A 11 6.13 -5.76 -8.82
C ILE A 11 6.04 -6.71 -7.61
N PHE A 12 6.87 -7.75 -7.56
CA PHE A 12 6.93 -8.65 -6.40
C PHE A 12 7.43 -7.95 -5.14
N MET A 13 8.33 -6.97 -5.26
CA MET A 13 8.79 -6.16 -4.12
C MET A 13 7.67 -5.34 -3.49
N LEU A 14 6.66 -4.95 -4.28
CA LEU A 14 5.50 -4.23 -3.79
C LEU A 14 4.52 -5.13 -3.04
N MET A 15 4.55 -6.45 -3.33
CA MET A 15 3.81 -7.47 -2.58
C MET A 15 4.53 -7.76 -1.26
N GLY A 16 4.03 -7.16 -0.19
CA GLY A 16 4.56 -7.30 1.17
C GLY A 16 4.21 -8.63 1.84
N GLY A 17 4.78 -8.88 3.02
CA GLY A 17 4.51 -10.10 3.79
C GLY A 17 3.09 -10.23 4.36
N ALA A 18 2.90 -11.25 5.20
CA ALA A 18 1.65 -11.49 5.91
C ALA A 18 1.33 -10.40 6.96
N GLN A 19 0.09 -10.35 7.41
CA GLN A 19 -0.32 -9.47 8.52
C GLN A 19 0.47 -9.82 9.79
N GLY A 20 0.93 -8.80 10.54
CA GLY A 20 1.80 -9.00 11.71
C GLY A 20 3.28 -9.29 11.39
N SER A 21 3.64 -9.36 10.10
CA SER A 21 5.05 -9.42 9.67
C SER A 21 5.73 -8.06 9.75
N THR A 22 7.06 -8.07 9.95
CA THR A 22 7.95 -6.91 9.83
C THR A 22 8.23 -6.51 8.38
N SER A 23 7.66 -7.19 7.38
CA SER A 23 7.80 -6.80 5.96
C SER A 23 6.97 -5.55 5.63
N GLY A 24 7.47 -4.65 4.78
CA GLY A 24 6.73 -3.47 4.30
C GLY A 24 5.89 -3.77 3.05
N GLY A 25 5.40 -2.73 2.37
CA GLY A 25 4.63 -2.86 1.13
C GLY A 25 3.16 -3.26 1.32
N ILE A 26 2.51 -3.62 0.22
CA ILE A 26 1.09 -4.03 0.23
C ILE A 26 1.00 -5.45 0.75
N LYS A 27 0.51 -5.61 1.98
CA LYS A 27 0.37 -6.91 2.65
C LYS A 27 -0.44 -7.91 1.79
N ILE A 28 0.06 -9.15 1.70
CA ILE A 28 -0.61 -10.24 0.97
C ILE A 28 -2.05 -10.47 1.43
N ASP A 29 -2.34 -10.28 2.72
CA ASP A 29 -3.70 -10.39 3.27
C ASP A 29 -4.70 -9.48 2.55
N ARG A 30 -4.30 -8.25 2.22
CA ARG A 30 -5.15 -7.29 1.51
C ARG A 30 -5.38 -7.71 0.07
N ILE A 31 -4.34 -8.21 -0.58
CA ILE A 31 -4.42 -8.73 -1.95
C ILE A 31 -5.38 -9.93 -2.00
N LYS A 32 -5.31 -10.83 -1.00
CA LYS A 32 -6.22 -11.97 -0.85
C LYS A 32 -7.67 -11.52 -0.70
N ILE A 33 -7.96 -10.60 0.22
CA ILE A 33 -9.32 -10.06 0.43
C ILE A 33 -9.85 -9.44 -0.87
N MET A 34 -9.03 -8.67 -1.59
CA MET A 34 -9.43 -8.09 -2.88
C MET A 34 -9.71 -9.15 -3.93
N GLY A 35 -8.91 -10.21 -4.02
CA GLY A 35 -9.16 -11.33 -4.92
C GLY A 35 -10.46 -12.06 -4.59
N GLU A 36 -10.71 -12.36 -3.32
CA GLU A 36 -11.95 -12.98 -2.84
C GLU A 36 -13.17 -12.10 -3.14
N THR A 37 -13.03 -10.79 -2.95
CA THR A 37 -14.07 -9.79 -3.25
C THR A 37 -14.37 -9.74 -4.74
N LEU A 38 -13.34 -9.76 -5.59
CA LEU A 38 -13.50 -9.73 -7.03
C LEU A 38 -14.26 -10.99 -7.51
N VAL A 39 -13.88 -12.17 -7.03
CA VAL A 39 -14.58 -13.42 -7.34
C VAL A 39 -16.02 -13.39 -6.83
N TRP A 40 -16.24 -12.86 -5.62
CA TRP A 40 -17.59 -12.70 -5.07
C TRP A 40 -18.45 -11.75 -5.92
N TRP A 41 -17.88 -10.63 -6.37
CA TRP A 41 -18.57 -9.67 -7.23
C TRP A 41 -18.93 -10.26 -8.59
N PHE A 42 -18.00 -10.98 -9.23
CA PHE A 42 -18.29 -11.68 -10.49
C PHE A 42 -19.37 -12.74 -10.33
N LYS A 43 -19.33 -13.53 -9.26
CA LYS A 43 -20.39 -14.51 -8.97
C LYS A 43 -21.73 -13.79 -8.79
N ARG A 44 -21.78 -12.73 -8.00
CA ARG A 44 -23.02 -11.96 -7.78
C ARG A 44 -23.55 -11.33 -9.08
N ALA A 45 -22.67 -10.86 -9.97
CA ALA A 45 -23.05 -10.26 -11.25
C ALA A 45 -23.60 -11.28 -12.26
N VAL A 46 -23.10 -12.52 -12.24
CA VAL A 46 -23.55 -13.60 -13.14
C VAL A 46 -24.78 -14.33 -12.61
N LEU A 47 -24.95 -14.42 -11.28
CA LEU A 47 -26.11 -15.05 -10.66
C LEU A 47 -27.34 -14.12 -10.65
N SER A 48 -28.53 -14.74 -10.57
CA SER A 48 -29.81 -14.01 -10.45
C SER A 48 -29.81 -13.04 -9.24
N PRO A 49 -30.46 -11.87 -9.32
CA PRO A 49 -30.53 -10.89 -8.23
C PRO A 49 -31.14 -11.41 -6.91
N LYS A 50 -31.76 -12.60 -6.90
CA LYS A 50 -32.26 -13.28 -5.69
C LYS A 50 -31.24 -14.22 -5.03
N ALA A 51 -30.07 -14.43 -5.63
CA ALA A 51 -29.06 -15.34 -5.12
C ALA A 51 -28.29 -14.71 -3.95
N VAL A 52 -28.36 -15.34 -2.78
CA VAL A 52 -27.55 -14.95 -1.61
C VAL A 52 -26.15 -15.53 -1.79
N VAL A 53 -25.23 -14.72 -2.31
CA VAL A 53 -23.81 -15.09 -2.40
C VAL A 53 -23.11 -14.60 -1.15
N LEU A 54 -22.66 -15.51 -0.29
CA LEU A 54 -21.89 -15.17 0.91
C LEU A 54 -20.41 -15.01 0.54
N MET A 55 -19.80 -13.90 0.95
CA MET A 55 -18.34 -13.76 0.90
C MET A 55 -17.73 -14.65 1.99
N ARG A 56 -16.76 -15.47 1.61
CA ARG A 56 -15.97 -16.28 2.55
C ARG A 56 -14.57 -15.70 2.63
N HIS A 57 -14.13 -15.44 3.85
CA HIS A 57 -12.76 -15.02 4.16
C HIS A 57 -12.24 -15.94 5.28
N ASP A 58 -11.06 -16.51 5.09
CA ASP A 58 -10.45 -17.49 6.02
C ASP A 58 -11.39 -18.64 6.43
N GLY A 59 -12.13 -19.18 5.45
CA GLY A 59 -13.03 -20.31 5.65
C GLY A 59 -14.33 -19.99 6.40
N LYS A 60 -14.54 -18.74 6.83
CA LYS A 60 -15.77 -18.29 7.52
C LYS A 60 -16.60 -17.41 6.61
N ALA A 61 -17.92 -17.55 6.68
CA ALA A 61 -18.83 -16.62 6.03
C ALA A 61 -18.81 -15.29 6.80
N VAL A 62 -18.56 -14.19 6.08
CA VAL A 62 -18.52 -12.85 6.65
C VAL A 62 -19.87 -12.18 6.43
N LYS A 63 -20.41 -11.50 7.46
CA LYS A 63 -21.63 -10.70 7.32
C LYS A 63 -21.37 -9.55 6.33
N GLU A 64 -22.36 -9.20 5.51
CA GLU A 64 -22.20 -8.20 4.43
C GLU A 64 -21.63 -6.87 4.96
N SER A 65 -22.10 -6.37 6.11
CA SER A 65 -21.58 -5.14 6.74
C SER A 65 -20.11 -5.22 7.17
N GLN A 66 -19.66 -6.38 7.64
CA GLN A 66 -18.26 -6.60 8.01
C GLN A 66 -17.37 -6.77 6.77
N ALA A 67 -17.87 -7.46 5.76
CA ALA A 67 -17.19 -7.65 4.48
C ALA A 67 -16.98 -6.30 3.78
N GLU A 68 -18.03 -5.48 3.67
CA GLU A 68 -17.94 -4.12 3.10
C GLU A 68 -16.89 -3.29 3.83
N THR A 69 -16.91 -3.26 5.16
CA THR A 69 -15.93 -2.53 5.95
C THR A 69 -14.49 -3.00 5.69
N LEU A 70 -14.29 -4.32 5.62
CA LEU A 70 -12.97 -4.91 5.38
C LEU A 70 -12.47 -4.60 3.96
N VAL A 71 -13.36 -4.67 2.98
CA VAL A 71 -13.10 -4.36 1.58
C VAL A 71 -12.77 -2.89 1.39
N SER A 72 -13.61 -1.98 1.89
CA SER A 72 -13.37 -0.54 1.78
C SER A 72 -12.06 -0.12 2.44
N LYS A 73 -11.74 -0.66 3.63
CA LYS A 73 -10.45 -0.42 4.29
C LYS A 73 -9.27 -0.93 3.46
N SER A 74 -9.38 -2.13 2.90
CA SER A 74 -8.32 -2.73 2.08
C SER A 74 -8.10 -1.93 0.79
N LEU A 75 -9.18 -1.51 0.14
CA LEU A 75 -9.14 -0.71 -1.08
C LEU A 75 -8.52 0.67 -0.82
N LEU A 76 -8.93 1.35 0.26
CA LEU A 76 -8.37 2.64 0.65
C LEU A 76 -6.85 2.54 0.84
N LEU A 77 -6.40 1.51 1.56
CA LEU A 77 -4.98 1.27 1.79
C LEU A 77 -4.19 1.05 0.49
N ILE A 78 -4.70 0.19 -0.40
CA ILE A 78 -4.07 -0.08 -1.69
C ILE A 78 -4.01 1.21 -2.51
N LEU A 79 -5.10 1.99 -2.55
CA LEU A 79 -5.13 3.27 -3.24
C LEU A 79 -4.08 4.24 -2.70
N CYS A 80 -3.95 4.37 -1.38
CA CYS A 80 -2.94 5.24 -0.80
C CYS A 80 -1.51 4.78 -1.14
N TYR A 81 -1.23 3.47 -1.18
CA TYR A 81 0.07 2.94 -1.64
C TYR A 81 0.33 3.29 -3.11
N LEU A 82 -0.69 3.14 -3.97
CA LEU A 82 -0.58 3.48 -5.39
C LEU A 82 -0.37 4.98 -5.61
N LEU A 83 -1.06 5.84 -4.85
CA LEU A 83 -0.85 7.29 -4.90
C LEU A 83 0.54 7.69 -4.43
N LEU A 84 1.04 7.06 -3.36
CA LEU A 84 2.39 7.30 -2.85
C LEU A 84 3.44 6.86 -3.88
N LEU A 85 3.27 5.69 -4.48
CA LEU A 85 4.12 5.20 -5.57
C LEU A 85 4.09 6.15 -6.77
N ALA A 86 2.91 6.50 -7.26
CA ALA A 86 2.73 7.37 -8.42
C ALA A 86 3.31 8.77 -8.18
N GLY A 87 3.02 9.37 -7.02
CA GLY A 87 3.56 10.68 -6.65
C GLY A 87 5.10 10.68 -6.59
N THR A 88 5.69 9.64 -6.00
CA THR A 88 7.15 9.49 -5.94
C THR A 88 7.76 9.33 -7.32
N LEU A 89 7.17 8.49 -8.18
CA LEU A 89 7.63 8.29 -9.56
C LEU A 89 7.54 9.56 -10.39
N ILE A 90 6.45 10.32 -10.28
CA ILE A 90 6.27 11.59 -10.99
C ILE A 90 7.37 12.59 -10.60
N ILE A 91 7.64 12.73 -9.30
CA ILE A 91 8.66 13.66 -8.80
C ILE A 91 10.06 13.23 -9.27
N LEU A 92 10.40 11.95 -9.13
CA LEU A 92 11.75 11.48 -9.48
C LEU A 92 11.97 11.42 -10.99
N LEU A 93 11.02 10.95 -11.79
CA LEU A 93 11.19 10.89 -13.25
C LEU A 93 11.22 12.27 -13.92
N HIS A 94 10.82 13.34 -13.22
CA HIS A 94 11.02 14.71 -13.70
C HIS A 94 12.47 15.18 -13.55
N ASP A 95 13.28 14.53 -12.71
CA ASP A 95 14.69 14.86 -12.57
C ASP A 95 15.53 14.18 -13.67
N PRO A 96 16.42 14.91 -14.36
CA PRO A 96 17.31 14.34 -15.38
C PRO A 96 18.13 13.13 -14.90
N TYR A 97 18.56 13.14 -13.63
CA TYR A 97 19.34 12.07 -13.01
C TYR A 97 18.59 10.74 -12.99
N PHE A 98 17.31 10.76 -12.65
CA PHE A 98 16.48 9.55 -12.57
C PHE A 98 15.83 9.21 -13.92
N ALA A 99 15.58 10.20 -14.76
CA ALA A 99 15.06 10.01 -16.11
C ALA A 99 16.04 9.27 -17.03
N SER A 100 17.36 9.36 -16.77
CA SER A 100 18.37 8.67 -17.60
C SER A 100 18.23 7.15 -17.60
N ASN A 101 17.66 6.57 -16.54
CA ASN A 101 17.33 5.15 -16.49
C ASN A 101 15.99 4.94 -15.76
N ALA A 102 14.89 5.23 -16.48
CA ALA A 102 13.54 5.11 -15.94
C ALA A 102 13.22 3.71 -15.38
N ALA A 103 13.70 2.64 -16.01
CA ALA A 103 13.48 1.28 -15.53
C ALA A 103 14.16 1.02 -14.17
N GLY A 104 15.41 1.49 -14.02
CA GLY A 104 16.12 1.43 -12.74
C GLY A 104 15.46 2.29 -11.67
N THR A 105 15.01 3.49 -12.02
CA THR A 105 14.27 4.37 -11.10
C THR A 105 12.97 3.72 -10.62
N ILE A 106 12.19 3.11 -11.51
CA ILE A 106 10.95 2.41 -11.14
C ILE A 106 11.27 1.25 -10.19
N PHE A 107 12.31 0.46 -10.46
CA PHE A 107 12.73 -0.62 -9.58
C PHE A 107 13.12 -0.11 -8.19
N ASP A 108 13.89 0.97 -8.11
CA ASP A 108 14.36 1.57 -6.87
C ASP A 108 13.20 2.13 -6.04
N VAL A 109 12.24 2.80 -6.68
CA VAL A 109 11.05 3.31 -5.99
C VAL A 109 10.17 2.16 -5.51
N LEU A 110 9.95 1.11 -6.32
CA LEU A 110 9.20 -0.08 -5.90
C LEU A 110 9.86 -0.77 -4.71
N SER A 111 11.20 -0.83 -4.69
CA SER A 111 11.99 -1.33 -3.57
C SER A 111 11.82 -0.48 -2.30
N CYS A 112 11.76 0.85 -2.43
CA CYS A 112 11.52 1.76 -1.30
C CYS A 112 10.10 1.62 -0.74
N VAL A 113 9.09 1.59 -1.60
CA VAL A 113 7.69 1.39 -1.19
C VAL A 113 7.50 0.00 -0.57
N GLY A 114 8.18 -1.02 -1.08
CA GLY A 114 8.22 -2.36 -0.50
C GLY A 114 9.08 -2.50 0.76
N ASN A 115 9.88 -1.49 1.10
CA ASN A 115 10.93 -1.55 2.14
C ASN A 115 11.89 -2.75 1.98
N ASN A 116 12.28 -3.07 0.75
CA ASN A 116 13.27 -4.13 0.46
C ASN A 116 14.71 -3.63 0.51
N GLY A 117 14.95 -2.37 0.16
CA GLY A 117 16.30 -1.76 0.18
C GLY A 117 17.22 -2.21 -0.96
N ALA A 118 16.71 -2.95 -1.95
CA ALA A 118 17.43 -3.24 -3.19
C ALA A 118 17.54 -1.98 -4.06
N SER A 119 18.62 -1.89 -4.83
CA SER A 119 18.88 -0.78 -5.77
C SER A 119 19.42 -1.31 -7.10
N ALA A 120 18.92 -0.78 -8.20
CA ALA A 120 19.40 -0.93 -9.57
C ALA A 120 20.46 0.13 -9.93
N GLY A 121 20.89 0.94 -8.95
CA GLY A 121 22.00 1.88 -9.06
C GLY A 121 21.59 3.35 -9.17
N MET A 122 20.30 3.68 -9.17
CA MET A 122 19.86 5.10 -9.17
C MET A 122 19.91 5.67 -7.75
N ILE A 123 19.58 4.87 -6.73
CA ILE A 123 19.82 5.27 -5.34
C ILE A 123 21.32 5.20 -5.06
N SER A 124 21.97 6.37 -5.00
CA SER A 124 23.41 6.53 -4.75
C SER A 124 23.66 7.78 -3.89
N ALA A 125 24.86 7.87 -3.30
CA ALA A 125 25.28 9.06 -2.54
C ALA A 125 25.29 10.35 -3.38
N LEU A 126 25.47 10.20 -4.70
CA LEU A 126 25.49 11.28 -5.68
C LEU A 126 24.11 11.79 -6.09
N MET A 127 23.02 11.18 -5.60
CA MET A 127 21.67 11.63 -5.94
C MET A 127 21.36 13.01 -5.36
N PRO A 128 20.45 13.79 -5.98
CA PRO A 128 20.02 15.07 -5.45
C PRO A 128 19.50 14.98 -4.01
N ASP A 129 19.81 15.96 -3.18
CA ASP A 129 19.48 15.92 -1.74
C ASP A 129 17.98 15.86 -1.47
N TYR A 130 17.17 16.53 -2.29
CA TYR A 130 15.72 16.49 -2.16
C TYR A 130 15.15 15.07 -2.42
N SER A 131 15.76 14.31 -3.33
CA SER A 131 15.38 12.92 -3.62
C SER A 131 15.70 12.00 -2.43
N LYS A 132 16.78 12.27 -1.69
CA LYS A 132 17.11 11.55 -0.45
C LYS A 132 16.01 11.71 0.59
N VAL A 133 15.56 12.95 0.80
CA VAL A 133 14.49 13.28 1.75
C VAL A 133 13.16 12.64 1.30
N LEU A 134 12.83 12.72 0.01
CA LEU A 134 11.63 12.11 -0.54
C LEU A 134 11.60 10.59 -0.30
N LEU A 135 12.68 9.89 -0.66
CA LEU A 135 12.78 8.44 -0.49
C LEU A 135 12.76 8.03 0.99
N PHE A 136 13.36 8.83 1.88
CA PHE A 136 13.26 8.63 3.33
C PHE A 136 11.81 8.68 3.81
N ILE A 137 11.05 9.71 3.41
CA ILE A 137 9.64 9.86 3.79
C ILE A 137 8.82 8.69 3.24
N VAL A 138 9.08 8.27 2.00
CA VAL A 138 8.43 7.14 1.34
C VAL A 138 8.66 5.85 2.11
N MET A 139 9.91 5.50 2.44
CA MET A 139 10.24 4.31 3.21
C MET A 139 9.60 4.34 4.60
N TRP A 140 9.67 5.49 5.28
CA TRP A 140 9.09 5.68 6.61
C TRP A 140 7.57 5.48 6.60
N ALA A 141 6.86 6.11 5.66
CA ALA A 141 5.40 5.99 5.54
C ALA A 141 4.98 4.58 5.13
N ALA A 142 5.73 3.93 4.23
CA ALA A 142 5.50 2.54 3.85
C ALA A 142 5.81 1.54 4.98
N ARG A 143 6.62 1.93 5.97
CA ARG A 143 7.01 1.06 7.10
C ARG A 143 5.97 1.07 8.21
N LEU A 144 5.42 2.24 8.51
CA LEU A 144 4.44 2.42 9.58
C LEU A 144 3.02 1.93 9.23
N GLU A 145 2.83 1.44 8.00
CA GLU A 145 1.53 1.35 7.36
C GLU A 145 0.84 2.73 7.26
N ILE A 146 0.01 2.90 6.25
CA ILE A 146 -0.56 4.22 5.95
C ILE A 146 -1.57 4.66 7.04
N ILE A 147 -2.21 3.72 7.74
CA ILE A 147 -3.21 4.03 8.79
C ILE A 147 -2.58 4.76 9.99
N PRO A 148 -1.51 4.24 10.64
CA PRO A 148 -0.85 4.97 11.72
C PRO A 148 -0.37 6.36 11.30
N VAL A 149 0.13 6.52 10.07
CA VAL A 149 0.53 7.82 9.53
C VAL A 149 -0.68 8.77 9.45
N MET A 150 -1.80 8.32 8.86
CA MET A 150 -3.03 9.13 8.79
C MET A 150 -3.58 9.49 10.18
N ILE A 151 -3.56 8.55 11.13
CA ILE A 151 -4.02 8.79 12.51
C ILE A 151 -3.11 9.81 13.20
N LEU A 152 -1.80 9.73 13.01
CA LEU A 152 -0.84 10.67 13.58
C LEU A 152 -1.08 12.08 13.03
N PHE A 153 -1.24 12.24 11.72
CA PHE A 153 -1.58 13.52 11.10
C PHE A 153 -2.91 14.07 11.62
N TRP A 154 -3.93 13.22 11.75
CA TRP A 154 -5.22 13.62 12.27
C TRP A 154 -5.14 14.05 13.75
N GLY A 155 -4.39 13.33 14.57
CA GLY A 155 -4.15 13.65 15.98
C GLY A 155 -3.31 14.92 16.16
N LEU A 156 -2.34 15.17 15.28
CA LEU A 156 -1.57 16.42 15.27
C LEU A 156 -2.45 17.63 14.95
N ILE A 157 -3.35 17.51 13.97
CA ILE A 157 -4.21 18.62 13.54
C ILE A 157 -5.31 18.93 14.57
N ARG A 158 -5.90 17.92 15.19
CA ARG A 158 -7.03 18.10 16.14
C ARG A 158 -6.62 18.18 17.60
N GLY A 159 -5.33 18.00 17.91
CA GLY A 159 -4.86 17.73 19.26
C GLY A 159 -5.28 16.33 19.72
N PHE A 160 -4.46 15.68 20.54
CA PHE A 160 -4.84 14.44 21.21
C PHE A 160 -5.96 14.73 22.22
N GLY A 161 -7.21 14.80 21.74
CA GLY A 161 -8.40 14.96 22.57
C GLY A 161 -8.64 13.68 23.37
N TRP A 162 -7.97 13.55 24.51
CA TRP A 162 -8.13 12.44 25.47
C TRP A 162 -9.50 12.45 26.19
N GLU A 163 -10.38 13.42 25.90
CA GLU A 163 -11.62 13.66 26.65
C GLU A 163 -12.77 12.69 26.35
N SER A 164 -12.72 11.86 25.31
CA SER A 164 -13.86 10.99 24.94
C SER A 164 -13.84 9.60 25.58
N VAL A 165 -12.75 9.17 26.22
CA VAL A 165 -12.64 7.84 26.83
C VAL A 165 -13.20 7.79 28.26
N THR A 166 -13.35 8.92 28.94
CA THR A 166 -13.81 8.96 30.35
C THR A 166 -15.32 9.16 30.53
N ARG A 167 -16.11 9.34 29.46
CA ARG A 167 -17.56 9.58 29.54
C ARG A 167 -18.45 8.35 29.31
N GLY A 168 -17.90 7.14 29.34
CA GLY A 168 -18.65 5.88 29.23
C GLY A 168 -19.12 5.26 30.55
N HIS A 169 -18.82 5.88 31.70
CA HIS A 169 -19.20 5.38 33.03
C HIS A 169 -19.85 6.50 33.86
N LYS A 170 -21.07 6.91 33.49
CA LYS A 170 -22.07 7.44 34.43
C LYS A 170 -23.46 7.05 33.95
#